data_AF-A0A067GUE0-F1
#
_entry.id   AF-A0A067GUE0-F1
#
_cell.length_a   1.000
_cell.length_b   1.000
_cell.length_c   1.000
_cell.angle_alpha   90.00
_cell.angle_beta   90.00
_cell.angle_gamma   90.00
#
_symmetry.space_group_name_H-M   'P 1'
#
loop_
_entity.id
_entity.type
_entity.pdbx_description
1 polymer ?
#
loop_
_entity_poly.entity_id
_entity_poly.type
_entity_poly.pdbx_seq_one_letter_code
_entity_poly.pdbx_strand_id
1 'polypeptide(L)'
;MTKVYGTGAYDFKRHRVAEYPVELPSQQDDKPVESKPGSTLPSSITLSEIQRDRLTKIASENWLKTEKPFDAELVKEIYRTELTVKEGRKTVPLHRVMILEVSQYLENYLWPNFDAETASFEHVMSMILMVNEK
;
A
#
# COMPACT_ATOMS: atom_id res chain seq x y z
N MET A 1 57.53 -21.30 7.35
CA MET A 1 56.94 -22.62 7.63
C MET A 1 55.63 -22.41 8.37
N THR A 2 54.53 -22.75 7.72
CA THR A 2 53.13 -22.64 8.14
C THR A 2 52.79 -23.76 9.12
N LYS A 3 52.20 -23.45 10.27
CA LYS A 3 51.56 -24.44 11.14
C LYS A 3 50.04 -24.30 11.03
N VAL A 4 49.47 -25.19 10.24
CA VAL A 4 48.03 -25.43 10.12
C VAL A 4 47.65 -26.37 11.27
N TYR A 5 46.78 -25.94 12.18
CA TYR A 5 46.16 -26.82 13.16
C TYR A 5 44.77 -27.18 12.67
N GLY A 6 44.63 -28.38 12.12
CA GLY A 6 43.35 -28.99 11.81
C GLY A 6 43.27 -30.34 12.50
N THR A 7 42.57 -30.40 13.64
CA THR A 7 41.97 -31.61 14.19
C THR A 7 40.84 -31.20 15.13
N GLY A 8 39.61 -31.20 14.61
CA GLY A 8 38.39 -31.14 15.40
C GLY A 8 37.31 -31.87 14.63
N ALA A 9 36.88 -33.04 15.13
CA ALA A 9 35.81 -33.82 14.53
C ALA A 9 34.51 -32.99 14.53
N TYR A 10 33.94 -32.75 13.36
CA TYR A 10 32.61 -32.17 13.23
C TYR A 10 31.59 -33.16 13.80
N ASP A 11 30.98 -32.81 14.94
CA ASP A 11 29.87 -33.55 15.54
C ASP A 11 28.57 -33.13 14.85
N PHE A 12 27.96 -34.03 14.07
CA PHE A 12 26.71 -33.80 13.35
C PHE A 12 25.46 -33.89 14.26
N LYS A 13 25.60 -33.73 15.58
CA LYS A 13 24.47 -33.78 16.50
C LYS A 13 23.87 -32.38 16.74
N ARG A 14 22.66 -32.23 16.20
CA ARG A 14 21.63 -31.20 16.43
C ARG A 14 21.68 -30.00 15.47
N HIS A 15 21.33 -30.25 14.22
CA HIS A 15 20.55 -29.27 13.46
C HIS A 15 19.23 -29.04 14.22
N ARG A 16 19.08 -27.90 14.89
CA ARG A 16 17.76 -27.46 15.38
C ARG A 16 16.96 -27.03 14.16
N VAL A 17 16.31 -27.99 13.52
CA VAL A 17 15.19 -27.73 12.63
C VAL A 17 14.12 -27.06 13.49
N ALA A 18 13.66 -25.87 13.09
CA ALA A 18 12.51 -25.22 13.70
C ALA A 18 11.27 -26.03 13.31
N GLU A 19 10.82 -26.91 14.20
CA GLU A 19 9.52 -27.56 14.07
C GLU A 19 8.46 -26.49 14.36
N TYR A 20 7.71 -26.10 13.33
CA TYR A 20 6.51 -25.28 13.48
C TYR A 20 5.35 -26.19 13.90
N PRO A 21 4.67 -25.92 15.03
CA PRO A 21 3.45 -26.63 15.37
C PRO A 21 2.38 -26.33 14.31
N VAL A 22 1.86 -27.36 13.65
CA VAL A 22 0.68 -27.24 12.80
C VAL A 22 -0.53 -27.50 13.70
N GLU A 23 -1.16 -26.42 14.17
CA GLU A 23 -2.44 -26.52 14.90
C GLU A 23 -3.58 -26.75 13.90
N LEU A 24 -4.27 -27.89 14.05
CA LEU A 24 -5.50 -28.21 13.34
C LEU A 24 -6.68 -27.42 13.93
N PRO A 25 -7.61 -26.89 13.12
CA PRO A 25 -8.72 -26.12 13.65
C PRO A 25 -9.84 -27.07 14.14
N SER A 26 -10.07 -27.09 15.44
CA SER A 26 -11.32 -27.57 16.03
C SER A 26 -12.05 -26.43 16.75
N GLN A 27 -13.28 -26.22 16.28
CA GLN A 27 -14.36 -25.29 16.60
C GLN A 27 -14.39 -24.53 17.95
N GLN A 28 -14.78 -23.25 17.79
CA GLN A 28 -15.69 -22.41 18.60
C GLN A 28 -15.31 -22.06 20.04
N ASP A 29 -15.14 -20.75 20.29
CA ASP A 29 -15.94 -20.02 21.29
C ASP A 29 -15.88 -18.49 21.06
N ASP A 30 -17.06 -17.86 21.12
CA ASP A 30 -17.31 -16.42 21.01
C ASP A 30 -16.84 -15.65 22.28
N LYS A 31 -15.92 -14.67 22.16
CA LYS A 31 -15.94 -13.36 22.87
C LYS A 31 -14.72 -12.46 22.54
N PRO A 32 -14.85 -11.13 22.69
CA PRO A 32 -14.08 -10.13 21.95
C PRO A 32 -12.65 -9.95 22.47
N VAL A 33 -11.69 -9.91 21.54
CA VAL A 33 -10.27 -9.66 21.82
C VAL A 33 -10.08 -8.19 22.19
N GLU A 34 -9.80 -7.98 23.47
CA GLU A 34 -9.31 -6.73 24.03
C GLU A 34 -7.93 -6.39 23.43
N SER A 35 -7.84 -5.28 22.72
CA SER A 35 -6.65 -4.84 22.01
C SER A 35 -5.64 -4.21 22.98
N LYS A 36 -4.50 -4.90 23.17
CA LYS A 36 -3.29 -4.27 23.75
C LYS A 36 -2.72 -3.25 22.75
N PRO A 37 -2.42 -2.01 23.16
CA PRO A 37 -1.89 -0.99 22.26
C PRO A 37 -0.37 -1.14 22.18
N GLY A 38 0.18 -1.39 20.99
CA GLY A 38 1.65 -1.45 20.88
C GLY A 38 2.27 -1.98 19.59
N SER A 39 1.57 -2.06 18.46
CA SER A 39 2.20 -2.40 17.18
C SER A 39 1.70 -1.49 16.08
N THR A 40 2.47 -0.44 15.78
CA THR A 40 2.33 0.47 14.64
C THR A 40 2.83 -0.21 13.36
N LEU A 41 2.18 -1.29 12.95
CA LEU A 41 2.16 -1.68 11.55
C LEU A 41 0.96 -0.94 10.92
N PRO A 42 1.07 -0.42 9.68
CA PRO A 42 -0.10 0.11 9.01
C PRO A 42 -1.13 -1.01 8.97
N SER A 43 -2.24 -0.80 9.66
CA SER A 43 -3.39 -1.67 9.65
C SER A 43 -3.65 -2.08 8.21
N SER A 44 -3.49 -3.36 7.91
CA SER A 44 -3.83 -3.93 6.60
C SER A 44 -5.21 -3.41 6.22
N ILE A 45 -5.29 -2.63 5.13
CA ILE A 45 -6.56 -2.03 4.73
C ILE A 45 -7.54 -3.15 4.41
N THR A 46 -8.72 -3.09 5.01
CA THR A 46 -9.76 -4.07 4.72
C THR A 46 -10.46 -3.70 3.41
N LEU A 47 -10.91 -4.70 2.65
CA LEU A 47 -11.71 -4.45 1.45
C LEU A 47 -12.95 -3.58 1.76
N SER A 48 -13.54 -3.75 2.95
CA SER A 48 -14.69 -2.98 3.39
C SER A 48 -14.37 -1.52 3.71
N GLU A 49 -13.13 -1.17 4.05
CA GLU A 49 -12.68 0.22 4.19
C GLU A 49 -12.50 0.86 2.81
N ILE A 50 -11.85 0.17 1.88
CA ILE A 50 -11.71 0.62 0.47
C ILE A 50 -13.10 0.92 -0.11
N GLN A 51 -14.04 -0.03 -0.02
CA GLN A 51 -15.38 0.14 -0.61
C GLN A 51 -16.17 1.32 -0.04
N ARG A 52 -15.93 1.71 1.22
CA ARG A 52 -16.62 2.84 1.85
C ARG A 52 -15.92 4.17 1.59
N ASP A 53 -14.66 4.15 1.16
CA ASP A 53 -13.86 5.34 0.99
C ASP A 53 -14.40 6.27 -0.11
N ARG A 54 -14.20 7.57 0.09
CA ARG A 54 -14.62 8.61 -0.86
C ARG A 54 -13.89 8.46 -2.20
N LEU A 55 -12.60 8.11 -2.20
CA LEU A 55 -11.81 7.95 -3.42
C LEU A 55 -12.33 6.81 -4.29
N THR A 56 -12.76 5.70 -3.69
CA THR A 56 -13.35 4.58 -4.44
C THR A 56 -14.68 4.97 -5.09
N LYS A 57 -15.48 5.84 -4.45
CA LYS A 57 -16.69 6.40 -5.07
C LYS A 57 -16.34 7.32 -6.23
N ILE A 58 -15.41 8.26 -6.03
CA ILE A 58 -14.91 9.15 -7.08
C ILE A 58 -14.40 8.34 -8.28
N ALA A 59 -13.64 7.27 -8.03
CA ALA A 59 -13.12 6.39 -9.08
C ALA A 59 -14.25 5.73 -9.89
N SER A 60 -15.26 5.23 -9.20
CA SER A 60 -16.43 4.59 -9.83
C SER A 60 -17.21 5.56 -10.72
N GLU A 61 -17.23 6.84 -10.36
CA GLU A 61 -18.00 7.88 -11.04
C GLU A 61 -17.25 8.59 -12.16
N ASN A 62 -15.92 8.44 -12.26
CA ASN A 62 -15.11 9.19 -13.21
C ASN A 62 -14.36 8.31 -14.21
N TRP A 63 -13.75 7.18 -13.78
CA TRP A 63 -12.87 6.41 -14.68
C TRP A 63 -13.08 4.90 -14.69
N LEU A 64 -13.75 4.30 -13.70
CA LEU A 64 -13.95 2.84 -13.68
C LEU A 64 -15.17 2.36 -14.48
N LYS A 65 -16.23 3.16 -14.58
CA LYS A 65 -17.52 2.72 -15.17
C LYS A 65 -18.15 3.74 -16.11
N THR A 66 -17.52 4.89 -16.33
CA THR A 66 -18.16 6.02 -17.00
C THR A 66 -17.32 6.52 -18.16
N GLU A 67 -17.98 6.94 -19.23
CA GLU A 67 -17.38 7.72 -20.32
C GLU A 67 -17.40 9.23 -20.00
N LYS A 68 -17.23 9.61 -18.73
CA LYS A 68 -17.12 11.03 -18.40
C LYS A 68 -15.84 11.60 -19.01
N PRO A 69 -15.88 12.82 -19.53
CA PRO A 69 -14.68 13.50 -19.98
C PRO A 69 -13.73 13.72 -18.80
N PHE A 70 -12.43 13.73 -19.11
CA PHE A 70 -11.39 14.03 -18.15
C PHE A 70 -11.59 15.41 -17.52
N ASP A 71 -11.40 15.47 -16.20
CA ASP A 71 -11.50 16.70 -15.41
C ASP A 71 -10.17 16.97 -14.71
N ALA A 72 -9.44 17.98 -15.21
CA ALA A 72 -8.17 18.39 -14.63
C ALA A 72 -8.31 19.02 -13.24
N GLU A 73 -9.47 19.61 -12.91
CA GLU A 73 -9.69 20.18 -11.58
C GLU A 73 -9.88 19.09 -10.53
N LEU A 74 -10.46 17.94 -10.91
CA LEU A 74 -10.57 16.79 -10.03
C LEU A 74 -9.18 16.27 -9.61
N VAL A 75 -8.23 16.19 -10.55
CA VAL A 75 -6.84 15.79 -10.25
C VAL A 75 -6.19 16.76 -9.25
N LYS A 76 -6.40 18.08 -9.44
CA LYS A 76 -5.90 19.09 -8.50
C LYS A 76 -6.53 18.96 -7.12
N GLU A 77 -7.83 18.68 -7.05
CA GLU A 77 -8.52 18.44 -5.78
C GLU A 77 -7.93 17.21 -5.07
N ILE A 78 -7.82 16.07 -5.75
CA ILE A 78 -7.26 14.83 -5.18
C ILE A 78 -5.85 15.07 -4.67
N TYR A 79 -5.01 15.74 -5.46
CA TYR A 79 -3.64 16.03 -5.06
C TYR A 79 -3.57 16.88 -3.79
N ARG A 80 -4.33 17.97 -3.73
CA ARG A 80 -4.29 18.91 -2.59
C ARG A 80 -4.96 18.36 -1.34
N THR A 81 -5.97 17.53 -1.50
CA THR A 81 -6.78 17.03 -0.38
C THR A 81 -6.23 15.73 0.21
N GLU A 82 -5.78 14.79 -0.64
CA GLU A 82 -5.42 13.43 -0.23
C GLU A 82 -3.92 13.13 -0.34
N LEU A 83 -3.21 13.75 -1.28
CA LEU A 83 -1.78 13.49 -1.53
C LEU A 83 -0.84 14.54 -0.91
N THR A 84 -1.37 15.71 -0.55
CA THR A 84 -0.59 16.79 0.08
C THR A 84 -0.54 16.64 1.59
N VAL A 85 0.65 16.81 2.14
CA VAL A 85 0.88 16.81 3.58
C VAL A 85 0.55 18.19 4.13
N LYS A 86 -0.52 18.29 4.93
CA LYS A 86 -1.01 19.57 5.44
C LYS A 86 -0.02 20.27 6.38
N GLU A 87 0.81 19.54 7.14
CA GLU A 87 1.82 20.14 8.03
C GLU A 87 3.05 19.22 8.30
N GLY A 88 4.26 19.78 8.20
CA GLY A 88 5.53 19.18 8.69
C GLY A 88 6.28 18.28 7.69
N ARG A 89 7.35 17.61 8.17
CA ARG A 89 8.14 16.60 7.43
C ARG A 89 7.45 15.23 7.36
N LYS A 90 6.12 15.19 7.26
CA LYS A 90 5.40 13.92 7.13
C LYS A 90 5.47 13.45 5.69
N THR A 91 5.49 12.14 5.50
CA THR A 91 5.41 11.51 4.18
C THR A 91 3.97 11.53 3.67
N VAL A 92 3.81 11.36 2.36
CA VAL A 92 2.48 11.17 1.76
C VAL A 92 1.74 10.03 2.47
N PRO A 93 0.44 10.17 2.77
CA PRO A 93 -0.31 9.12 3.46
C PRO A 93 -0.40 7.84 2.59
N LEU A 94 0.38 6.81 2.94
CA LEU A 94 0.43 5.54 2.19
C LEU A 94 -0.95 4.92 1.98
N HIS A 95 -1.84 5.02 2.98
CA HIS A 95 -3.21 4.54 2.89
C HIS A 95 -3.99 5.16 1.72
N ARG A 96 -3.75 6.45 1.39
CA ARG A 96 -4.42 7.12 0.27
C ARG A 96 -3.89 6.66 -1.07
N VAL A 97 -2.57 6.51 -1.17
CA VAL A 97 -1.92 6.00 -2.38
C VAL A 97 -2.39 4.58 -2.69
N MET A 98 -2.46 3.71 -1.68
CA MET A 98 -2.96 2.35 -1.83
C MET A 98 -4.42 2.29 -2.32
N ILE A 99 -5.32 3.17 -1.84
CA ILE A 99 -6.70 3.22 -2.34
C ILE A 99 -6.74 3.66 -3.82
N LEU A 100 -5.95 4.68 -4.18
CA LEU A 100 -5.86 5.15 -5.56
C LEU A 100 -5.31 4.07 -6.50
N GLU A 101 -4.36 3.28 -6.02
CA GLU A 101 -3.77 2.15 -6.74
C GLU A 101 -4.79 1.04 -7.00
N VAL A 102 -5.52 0.61 -5.97
CA VAL A 102 -6.62 -0.37 -6.14
C VAL A 102 -7.70 0.14 -7.10
N SER A 103 -7.91 1.46 -7.14
CA SER A 103 -8.85 2.09 -8.07
C SER A 103 -8.29 2.33 -9.48
N GLN A 104 -7.06 1.90 -9.77
CA GLN A 104 -6.38 2.06 -11.06
C GLN A 104 -6.32 3.53 -11.53
N TYR A 105 -6.02 4.44 -10.60
CA TYR A 105 -6.01 5.88 -10.86
C TYR A 105 -4.97 6.27 -11.92
N LEU A 106 -3.80 5.61 -11.92
CA LEU A 106 -2.74 5.90 -12.88
C LEU A 106 -3.15 5.44 -14.29
N GLU A 107 -3.56 4.19 -14.44
CA GLU A 107 -3.79 3.54 -15.72
C GLU A 107 -5.05 4.04 -16.41
N ASN A 108 -6.13 4.26 -15.64
CA ASN A 108 -7.43 4.57 -16.21
C ASN A 108 -7.73 6.07 -16.25
N TYR A 109 -7.01 6.91 -15.49
CA TYR A 109 -7.33 8.34 -15.40
C TYR A 109 -6.16 9.28 -15.65
N LEU A 110 -4.98 9.07 -15.04
CA LEU A 110 -3.86 10.00 -15.20
C LEU A 110 -3.12 9.81 -16.52
N TRP A 111 -2.71 8.58 -16.83
CA TRP A 111 -1.86 8.28 -17.99
C TRP A 111 -2.56 8.53 -19.34
N PRO A 112 -3.81 8.10 -19.57
CA PRO A 112 -4.48 8.32 -20.85
C PRO A 112 -4.76 9.80 -21.15
N ASN A 113 -4.83 10.64 -20.11
CA ASN A 113 -5.16 12.06 -20.19
C ASN A 113 -3.94 12.96 -19.97
N PHE A 114 -2.73 12.40 -20.00
CA PHE A 114 -1.50 13.16 -19.86
C PHE A 114 -1.08 13.79 -21.18
N ASP A 115 -0.81 15.09 -21.14
CA ASP A 115 -0.24 15.86 -22.23
C ASP A 115 0.87 16.76 -21.68
N ALA A 116 2.08 16.63 -22.24
CA ALA A 116 3.26 17.32 -21.74
C ALA A 116 3.17 18.85 -21.84
N GLU A 117 2.36 19.38 -22.77
CA GLU A 117 2.22 20.82 -22.97
C GLU A 117 1.17 21.44 -22.03
N THR A 118 0.16 20.68 -21.62
CA THR A 118 -0.98 21.18 -20.84
C THR A 118 -1.04 20.64 -19.41
N ALA A 119 -0.21 19.66 -19.06
CA ALA A 119 -0.20 19.04 -17.75
C ALA A 119 0.10 20.04 -16.63
N SER A 120 -0.78 20.04 -15.63
CA SER A 120 -0.56 20.79 -14.39
C SER A 120 0.50 20.11 -13.51
N PHE A 121 1.09 20.89 -12.60
CA PHE A 121 2.02 20.39 -11.59
C PHE A 121 1.40 19.24 -10.77
N GLU A 122 0.14 19.40 -10.36
CA GLU A 122 -0.60 18.40 -9.59
C GLU A 122 -0.77 17.08 -10.35
N HIS A 123 -0.98 17.14 -11.67
CA HIS A 123 -1.10 15.95 -12.52
C HIS A 123 0.21 15.17 -12.56
N VAL A 124 1.31 15.86 -12.86
CA VAL A 124 2.66 15.25 -12.92
C VAL A 124 3.05 14.68 -11.56
N MET A 125 2.82 15.42 -10.48
CA MET A 125 3.16 14.95 -9.14
C MET A 125 2.31 13.74 -8.73
N SER A 126 1.02 13.75 -9.05
CA SER A 126 0.16 12.59 -8.80
C SER A 126 0.66 11.36 -9.55
N MET A 127 1.09 11.51 -10.82
CA MET A 127 1.69 10.41 -11.58
C MET A 127 2.97 9.88 -10.91
N ILE A 128 3.88 10.76 -10.49
CA ILE A 128 5.13 10.36 -9.82
C ILE A 128 4.83 9.59 -8.53
N LEU A 129 3.87 10.06 -7.74
CA LEU A 129 3.48 9.40 -6.49
C LEU A 129 2.90 8.00 -6.75
N MET A 130 2.06 7.85 -7.77
CA MET A 130 1.53 6.54 -8.12
C MET A 130 2.61 5.59 -8.66
N VAL A 131 3.56 6.08 -9.46
CA VAL A 131 4.67 5.27 -9.99
C VAL A 131 5.63 4.82 -8.88
N ASN A 132 5.89 5.67 -7.88
CA ASN A 132 6.79 5.33 -6.78
C ASN A 132 6.24 4.23 -5.85
N GLU A 133 4.93 3.97 -5.85
CA GLU A 133 4.31 2.92 -5.04
C GLU A 133 4.32 1.54 -5.74
N LYS A 134 4.53 1.50 -7.06
CA LYS A 134 4.60 0.28 -7.86
C LYS A 134 5.93 -0.46 -7.65
#